data_AF-A0A7J0EZK8-F1
#
_entry.id   AF-A0A7J0EZK8-F1
#
_cell.length_a   1.000
_cell.length_b   1.000
_cell.length_c   1.000
_cell.angle_alpha   90.00
_cell.angle_beta   90.00
_cell.angle_gamma   90.00
#
_symmetry.space_group_name_H-M   'P 1'
#
loop_
_entity.id
_entity.type
_entity.pdbx_description
1 polymer ?
#
loop_
_entity_poly.entity_id
_entity_poly.type
_entity_poly.pdbx_seq_one_letter_code
_entity_poly.pdbx_strand_id
1 'polypeptide(L)'
;MQQARAPLLMAATPPHAPSESSESTTVEAPPKQVAVATERLSNAARLIADIRLGADRLLEALFAAAQPHQSIKTLHLILKEEASMRQHLQDLRTIV
;
A
#
# COMPACT_ATOMS: atom_id res chain seq x y z
N MET A 1 -31.96 -37.96 29.53
CA MET A 1 -31.21 -36.82 28.97
C MET A 1 -32.14 -35.61 28.91
N GLN A 2 -31.77 -34.55 29.62
CA GLN A 2 -32.11 -33.13 29.46
C GLN A 2 -33.56 -32.69 29.11
N GLN A 3 -34.09 -31.91 30.06
CA GLN A 3 -35.40 -31.25 30.18
C GLN A 3 -35.95 -30.45 28.98
N ALA A 4 -37.27 -30.31 29.01
CA ALA A 4 -38.06 -29.38 28.19
C ALA A 4 -37.75 -27.90 28.50
N ARG A 5 -38.06 -27.02 27.52
CA ARG A 5 -37.93 -25.56 27.65
C ARG A 5 -39.25 -24.88 27.29
N ALA A 6 -39.87 -24.23 28.28
CA ALA A 6 -41.11 -23.49 28.14
C ALA A 6 -40.88 -22.09 27.53
N PRO A 7 -41.92 -21.46 26.92
CA PRO A 7 -41.83 -20.10 26.40
C PRO A 7 -42.04 -19.05 27.50
N LEU A 8 -41.34 -17.92 27.42
CA LEU A 8 -41.65 -16.70 28.15
C LEU A 8 -41.63 -15.50 27.20
N LEU A 9 -42.77 -14.83 27.11
CA LEU A 9 -43.00 -13.57 26.41
C LEU A 9 -42.99 -12.40 27.43
N MET A 10 -43.06 -11.16 26.91
CA MET A 10 -43.20 -9.87 27.62
C MET A 10 -41.88 -9.35 28.25
N ALA A 11 -41.47 -8.08 28.14
CA ALA A 11 -41.95 -6.89 27.39
C ALA A 11 -40.71 -5.97 27.08
N ALA A 12 -40.76 -4.78 26.46
CA ALA A 12 -41.85 -3.88 26.06
C ALA A 12 -41.56 -3.15 24.70
N THR A 13 -41.60 -1.81 24.65
CA THR A 13 -41.61 -0.98 23.42
C THR A 13 -40.69 0.29 23.50
N PRO A 14 -40.41 0.98 22.36
CA PRO A 14 -39.27 1.91 22.16
C PRO A 14 -39.64 3.40 22.36
N PRO A 15 -38.75 4.41 22.12
CA PRO A 15 -38.47 4.94 20.75
C PRO A 15 -37.12 5.69 20.51
N HIS A 16 -36.33 5.34 19.48
CA HIS A 16 -35.70 6.34 18.58
C HIS A 16 -35.03 5.70 17.34
N ALA A 17 -35.45 6.14 16.17
CA ALA A 17 -34.64 6.32 14.97
C ALA A 17 -34.73 7.84 14.64
N PRO A 18 -33.88 8.47 13.80
CA PRO A 18 -33.01 7.86 12.80
C PRO A 18 -31.57 8.46 12.73
N SER A 19 -30.83 8.06 11.69
CA SER A 19 -29.77 8.83 11.01
C SER A 19 -28.63 9.45 11.83
N GLU A 20 -27.55 8.70 11.93
CA GLU A 20 -26.28 9.14 11.33
C GLU A 20 -25.99 8.13 10.22
N SER A 21 -26.47 8.32 8.98
CA SER A 21 -25.84 9.26 8.05
C SER A 21 -24.35 9.35 8.36
N SER A 22 -23.54 8.46 7.77
CA SER A 22 -22.13 8.78 7.52
C SER A 22 -22.14 9.94 6.53
N GLU A 23 -22.35 11.13 7.08
CA GLU A 23 -22.45 12.38 6.34
C GLU A 23 -21.14 12.49 5.57
N SER A 24 -21.27 12.36 4.24
CA SER A 24 -20.20 12.56 3.29
C SER A 24 -19.81 14.03 3.38
N THR A 25 -19.05 14.33 4.41
CA THR A 25 -18.48 15.63 4.70
C THR A 25 -17.48 15.87 3.59
N THR A 26 -18.00 16.47 2.51
CA THR A 26 -17.25 17.30 1.57
C THR A 26 -16.76 18.59 2.29
N VAL A 27 -16.29 18.43 3.52
CA VAL A 27 -15.44 19.38 4.22
C VAL A 27 -14.12 19.25 3.52
N GLU A 28 -13.91 20.17 2.58
CA GLU A 28 -12.65 20.38 1.87
C GLU A 28 -11.50 20.26 2.87
N ALA A 29 -10.64 19.26 2.65
CA ALA A 29 -9.63 18.91 3.64
C ALA A 29 -8.76 20.16 3.94
N PRO A 30 -8.48 20.47 5.23
CA PRO A 30 -7.73 21.67 5.61
C PRO A 30 -6.49 21.86 4.72
N PRO A 31 -6.21 23.05 4.15
CA PRO A 31 -5.19 23.22 3.11
C PRO A 31 -3.79 22.69 3.48
N LYS A 32 -3.45 22.68 4.77
CA LYS A 32 -2.22 22.08 5.31
C LYS A 32 -2.18 20.54 5.19
N GLN A 33 -3.31 19.86 5.41
CA GLN A 33 -3.42 18.42 5.22
C GLN A 33 -3.33 18.05 3.74
N VAL A 34 -3.94 18.85 2.85
CA VAL A 34 -3.79 18.68 1.40
C VAL A 34 -2.32 18.83 0.98
N ALA A 35 -1.64 19.88 1.43
CA ALA A 35 -0.21 20.08 1.14
C ALA A 35 0.64 18.86 1.55
N VAL A 36 0.52 18.39 2.80
CA VAL A 36 1.24 17.21 3.30
C VAL A 36 0.87 15.93 2.53
N ALA A 37 -0.40 15.75 2.16
CA ALA A 37 -0.83 14.61 1.35
C ALA A 37 -0.23 14.66 -0.07
N THR A 38 -0.19 15.84 -0.70
CA THR A 38 0.43 16.01 -2.03
C THR A 38 1.95 15.84 -2.00
N GLU A 39 2.62 16.22 -0.91
CA GLU A 39 4.05 15.98 -0.70
C GLU A 39 4.34 14.47 -0.54
N ARG A 40 3.60 13.77 0.33
CA ARG A 40 3.69 12.30 0.48
C ARG A 40 3.41 11.58 -0.84
N LEU A 41 2.39 12.01 -1.59
CA LEU A 41 2.06 11.46 -2.91
C LEU A 41 3.19 11.68 -3.93
N SER A 42 3.80 12.88 -3.93
CA SER A 42 4.93 13.20 -4.82
C SER A 42 6.18 12.37 -4.49
N ASN A 43 6.45 12.16 -3.20
CA ASN A 43 7.54 11.30 -2.75
C ASN A 43 7.30 9.82 -3.13
N ALA A 44 6.09 9.31 -2.88
CA ALA A 44 5.69 7.96 -3.29
C ALA A 44 5.79 7.76 -4.82
N ALA A 45 5.35 8.74 -5.62
CA ALA A 45 5.45 8.70 -7.07
C ALA A 45 6.90 8.65 -7.56
N ARG A 46 7.81 9.37 -6.89
CA ARG A 46 9.26 9.31 -7.18
C ARG A 46 9.84 7.92 -6.89
N LEU A 47 9.58 7.37 -5.70
CA LEU A 47 10.06 6.02 -5.33
C LEU A 47 9.51 4.96 -6.28
N ILE A 48 8.25 5.06 -6.72
CA ILE A 48 7.67 4.17 -7.73
C ILE A 48 8.41 4.29 -9.08
N ALA A 49 8.76 5.51 -9.50
CA ALA A 49 9.55 5.71 -10.73
C ALA A 49 10.96 5.12 -10.62
N ASP A 50 11.63 5.30 -9.48
CA ASP A 50 12.96 4.75 -9.21
C ASP A 50 12.94 3.20 -9.13
N ILE A 51 11.89 2.61 -8.57
CA ILE A 51 11.66 1.14 -8.59
C ILE A 51 11.47 0.63 -10.03
N ARG A 52 10.65 1.33 -10.85
CA ARG A 52 10.43 0.94 -12.25
C ARG A 52 11.71 1.00 -13.07
N LEU A 53 12.50 2.08 -12.92
CA LEU A 53 13.80 2.21 -13.59
C LEU A 53 14.79 1.11 -13.18
N GLY A 54 14.82 0.74 -11.90
CA GLY A 54 15.59 -0.40 -11.41
C GLY A 54 15.15 -1.72 -12.05
N ALA A 55 13.85 -1.95 -12.21
CA ALA A 55 13.32 -3.15 -12.85
C ALA A 55 13.73 -3.25 -14.33
N ASP A 56 13.67 -2.13 -15.07
CA ASP A 56 14.12 -2.07 -16.47
C ASP A 56 15.62 -2.40 -16.59
N ARG A 57 16.46 -1.87 -15.68
CA ARG A 57 17.89 -2.19 -15.59
C ARG A 57 18.16 -3.65 -15.22
N LEU A 58 17.36 -4.24 -14.33
CA LEU A 58 17.47 -5.67 -14.00
C LEU A 58 17.15 -6.54 -15.21
N LEU A 59 16.13 -6.21 -16.00
CA LEU A 59 15.80 -6.92 -17.23
C LEU A 59 16.94 -6.80 -18.26
N GLU A 60 17.46 -5.59 -18.50
CA GLU A 60 18.61 -5.37 -19.38
C GLU A 60 19.83 -6.17 -18.94
N ALA A 61 20.15 -6.15 -17.63
CA ALA A 61 21.23 -6.92 -17.06
C ALA A 61 21.01 -8.43 -17.20
N LEU A 62 19.80 -8.95 -17.01
CA LEU A 62 19.51 -10.38 -17.22
C LEU A 62 19.73 -10.80 -18.68
N PHE A 63 19.34 -9.97 -19.65
CA PHE A 63 19.64 -10.22 -21.08
C PHE A 63 21.14 -10.13 -21.39
N ALA A 64 21.87 -9.19 -20.77
CA ALA A 64 23.32 -9.09 -20.91
C ALA A 64 24.07 -10.26 -20.24
N ALA A 65 23.55 -10.81 -19.14
CA ALA A 65 24.13 -11.95 -18.42
C ALA A 65 24.05 -13.26 -19.21
N ALA A 66 23.09 -13.37 -20.14
CA ALA A 66 23.01 -14.50 -21.08
C ALA A 66 24.17 -14.54 -22.09
N GLN A 67 24.99 -13.48 -22.18
CA GLN A 67 26.19 -13.45 -23.01
C GLN A 67 27.41 -14.02 -22.24
N PRO A 68 28.12 -15.03 -22.78
CA PRO A 68 29.19 -15.76 -22.06
C PRO A 68 30.32 -14.89 -21.47
N HIS A 69 30.54 -13.70 -22.03
CA HIS A 69 31.69 -12.84 -21.72
C HIS A 69 31.43 -11.78 -20.64
N GLN A 70 30.20 -11.61 -20.14
CA GLN A 70 29.84 -10.51 -19.22
C GLN A 70 29.44 -10.94 -17.80
N SER A 71 29.20 -12.25 -17.57
CA SER A 71 28.57 -12.84 -16.38
C SER A 71 28.89 -12.16 -15.03
N ILE A 72 30.18 -12.05 -14.64
CA ILE A 72 30.56 -11.56 -13.30
C ILE A 72 30.23 -10.07 -13.09
N LYS A 73 30.48 -9.22 -14.09
CA LYS A 73 30.19 -7.77 -13.98
C LYS A 73 28.69 -7.54 -13.91
N THR A 74 27.94 -8.29 -14.70
CA THR A 74 26.48 -8.20 -14.75
C THR A 74 25.82 -8.71 -13.48
N LEU A 75 26.36 -9.76 -12.84
CA LEU A 75 25.90 -10.22 -11.52
C LEU A 75 26.05 -9.13 -10.44
N HIS A 76 27.17 -8.40 -10.40
CA HIS A 76 27.32 -7.28 -9.47
C HIS A 76 26.32 -6.13 -9.72
N LEU A 77 25.98 -5.85 -10.99
CA LEU A 77 24.93 -4.87 -11.33
C LEU A 77 23.56 -5.34 -10.85
N ILE A 78 23.21 -6.61 -11.08
CA ILE A 78 21.95 -7.22 -10.62
C ILE A 78 21.81 -7.11 -9.10
N LEU A 79 22.83 -7.53 -8.34
CA LEU A 79 22.79 -7.47 -6.87
C LEU A 79 22.68 -6.04 -6.34
N LYS A 80 23.30 -5.06 -7.01
CA LYS A 80 23.24 -3.65 -6.64
C LYS A 80 21.86 -3.04 -6.89
N GLU A 81 21.30 -3.21 -8.08
CA GLU A 81 19.97 -2.69 -8.42
C GLU A 81 18.89 -3.37 -7.59
N GLU A 82 18.98 -4.69 -7.36
CA GLU A 82 18.09 -5.43 -6.47
C GLU A 82 18.13 -4.89 -5.02
N ALA A 83 19.31 -4.58 -4.48
CA ALA A 83 19.45 -3.94 -3.18
C ALA A 83 18.82 -2.53 -3.15
N SER A 84 19.04 -1.71 -4.19
CA SER A 84 18.45 -0.37 -4.28
C SER A 84 16.91 -0.42 -4.38
N MET A 85 16.36 -1.33 -5.20
CA MET A 85 14.92 -1.51 -5.33
C MET A 85 14.28 -1.98 -4.02
N ARG A 86 14.94 -2.89 -3.28
CA ARG A 86 14.46 -3.29 -1.93
C ARG A 86 14.42 -2.10 -0.97
N GLN A 87 15.41 -1.21 -1.02
CA GLN A 87 15.40 0.00 -0.19
C GLN A 87 14.22 0.90 -0.58
N HIS A 88 14.05 1.21 -1.87
CA HIS A 88 12.93 2.04 -2.34
C HIS A 88 11.56 1.44 -2.00
N LEU A 89 11.42 0.11 -2.01
CA LEU A 89 10.20 -0.59 -1.57
C LEU A 89 9.94 -0.49 -0.06
N GLN A 90 11.00 -0.53 0.76
CA GLN A 90 10.89 -0.28 2.20
C GLN A 90 10.52 1.18 2.47
N ASP A 91 11.18 2.13 1.82
CA ASP A 91 10.91 3.56 1.93
C ASP A 91 9.46 3.86 1.53
N LEU A 92 9.00 3.32 0.40
CA LEU A 92 7.62 3.45 -0.07
C LEU A 92 6.62 2.92 0.98
N ARG A 93 6.92 1.77 1.61
CA ARG A 93 6.10 1.19 2.68
C ARG A 93 6.06 2.04 3.96
N THR A 94 6.96 3.01 4.16
CA THR A 94 6.84 3.98 5.25
C THR A 94 5.92 5.16 4.93
N ILE A 95 5.55 5.33 3.65
CA ILE A 95 4.80 6.50 3.14
C ILE A 95 3.31 6.17 2.91
N VAL A 96 2.95 4.91 2.63
CA VAL A 96 1.56 4.40 2.58
C VAL A 96 1.11 3.83 3.91
#